data_AF-F2Y9J1-F1
#
_entry.id   AF-F2Y9J1-F1
#
_cell.length_a   1.000
_cell.length_b   1.000
_cell.length_c   1.000
_cell.angle_alpha   90.00
_cell.angle_beta   90.00
_cell.angle_gamma   90.00
#
_symmetry.space_group_name_H-M   'P 1'
#
loop_
_entity.id
_entity.type
_entity.pdbx_description
1 polymer ?
#
loop_
_entity_poly.entity_id
_entity_poly.type
_entity_poly.pdbx_seq_one_letter_code
_entity_poly.pdbx_strand_id
1 'polypeptide(L)'
;MAKMSEPLVVGRVIGDVIDHFTANVKMTVTYQSSRKQVFNGHELFPSAVTQKPKVEVHGGDMRSFFTLVMTDPDVPGPSDPYL
;
A
#
# COMPACT_ATOMS: atom_id res chain seq x y z
N MET A 1 16.33 -21.51 -7.46
CA MET A 1 15.85 -20.11 -7.58
C MET A 1 15.19 -19.76 -6.25
N ALA A 2 15.64 -18.71 -5.56
CA ALA A 2 14.97 -18.26 -4.35
C ALA A 2 13.54 -17.86 -4.72
N LYS A 3 12.54 -18.43 -4.05
CA LYS A 3 11.15 -18.00 -4.17
C LYS A 3 11.14 -16.51 -3.82
N MET A 4 10.89 -15.63 -4.79
CA MET A 4 10.75 -14.20 -4.50
C MET A 4 9.67 -14.07 -3.44
N SER A 5 10.06 -13.69 -2.22
CA SER A 5 9.13 -13.60 -1.11
C SER A 5 8.15 -12.49 -1.40
N GLU A 6 6.86 -12.79 -1.29
CA GLU A 6 5.79 -11.87 -1.61
C GLU A 6 5.78 -10.72 -0.59
N PRO A 7 6.08 -9.46 -0.99
CA PRO A 7 6.37 -8.39 -0.03
C PRO A 7 5.23 -8.11 0.96
N LEU A 8 3.98 -8.28 0.53
CA LEU A 8 2.79 -8.08 1.38
C LEU A 8 2.64 -9.16 2.46
N VAL A 9 3.14 -10.37 2.20
CA VAL A 9 3.17 -11.46 3.20
C VAL A 9 4.32 -11.23 4.17
N VAL A 10 5.50 -10.86 3.67
CA VAL A 10 6.68 -10.58 4.51
C VAL A 10 6.41 -9.41 5.46
N GLY A 11 5.75 -8.35 4.96
CA GLY A 11 5.35 -7.20 5.76
C GLY A 11 4.07 -7.38 6.57
N ARG A 12 3.50 -8.60 6.63
CA ARG A 12 2.26 -8.97 7.36
C ARG A 12 0.98 -8.20 6.99
N VAL A 13 1.01 -7.38 5.94
CA VAL A 13 -0.18 -6.72 5.39
C VAL A 13 -1.25 -7.76 5.03
N ILE A 14 -0.83 -8.85 4.37
CA ILE A 14 -1.67 -10.06 4.27
C ILE A 14 -1.61 -10.79 5.62
N GLY A 15 -2.76 -10.95 6.26
CA GLY A 15 -2.87 -11.45 7.63
C GLY A 15 -3.41 -10.37 8.56
N ASP A 16 -2.66 -9.28 8.75
CA ASP A 16 -3.03 -8.24 9.72
C ASP A 16 -4.10 -7.28 9.18
N VAL A 17 -4.12 -7.02 7.86
CA VAL A 17 -5.02 -6.02 7.23
C VAL A 17 -5.99 -6.64 6.24
N ILE A 18 -5.52 -7.56 5.40
CA ILE A 18 -6.31 -8.16 4.32
C ILE A 18 -6.07 -9.68 4.22
N ASP A 19 -7.05 -10.38 3.67
CA ASP A 19 -6.89 -11.79 3.30
C ASP A 19 -5.97 -11.96 2.08
N HIS A 20 -5.44 -13.17 1.92
CA HIS A 20 -4.65 -13.51 0.75
C HIS A 20 -5.47 -13.36 -0.54
N PHE A 21 -4.90 -12.73 -1.56
CA PHE A 21 -5.58 -12.47 -2.83
C PHE A 21 -4.61 -12.62 -4.01
N THR A 22 -5.15 -12.75 -5.22
CA THR A 22 -4.37 -12.65 -6.46
C THR A 22 -4.52 -11.25 -7.05
N ALA A 23 -3.41 -10.54 -7.19
CA ALA A 23 -3.41 -9.18 -7.72
C ALA A 23 -3.75 -9.15 -9.22
N ASN A 24 -4.91 -8.59 -9.56
CA ASN A 24 -5.42 -8.54 -10.95
C ASN A 24 -5.44 -7.13 -11.56
N VAL A 25 -5.28 -6.10 -10.73
CA VAL A 25 -5.28 -4.69 -11.16
C VAL A 25 -3.99 -4.05 -10.66
N LYS A 26 -3.28 -3.33 -11.53
CA LYS A 26 -2.03 -2.68 -11.16
C LYS A 26 -2.33 -1.28 -10.65
N MET A 27 -1.70 -0.88 -9.55
CA MET A 27 -1.83 0.46 -8.98
C MET A 27 -0.45 1.10 -8.84
N THR A 28 -0.37 2.40 -9.15
CA THR A 28 0.80 3.23 -8.88
C THR A 28 0.40 4.38 -7.97
N VAL A 29 1.09 4.52 -6.83
CA VAL A 29 0.89 5.62 -5.88
C VAL A 29 2.15 6.49 -5.85
N THR A 30 1.99 7.79 -6.09
CA THR A 30 3.10 8.75 -6.14
C THR A 30 2.79 10.00 -5.33
N TYR A 31 3.66 10.34 -4.38
CA TYR A 31 3.61 11.62 -3.68
C TYR A 31 4.35 12.68 -4.51
N GLN A 32 3.59 13.61 -5.11
CA GLN A 32 4.16 14.62 -6.02
C GLN A 32 5.12 15.59 -5.35
N SER A 33 4.86 15.94 -4.09
CA SER A 33 5.69 16.85 -3.28
C SER A 33 7.15 16.39 -3.18
N SER A 34 7.37 15.07 -3.15
CA SER A 34 8.69 14.45 -3.05
C SER A 34 9.13 13.73 -4.33
N ARG A 35 8.27 13.70 -5.36
CA ARG A 35 8.40 12.86 -6.57
C ARG A 35 8.72 11.40 -6.26
N LYS A 36 8.30 10.91 -5.08
CA LYS A 36 8.55 9.53 -4.66
C LYS A 36 7.34 8.65 -4.96
N GLN A 37 7.59 7.57 -5.67
CA GLN A 37 6.64 6.47 -5.82
C GLN A 37 6.70 5.59 -4.56
N VAL A 38 5.55 5.06 -4.13
CA VAL A 38 5.45 4.10 -3.03
C VAL A 38 5.87 2.72 -3.54
N PHE A 39 6.76 2.07 -2.79
CA PHE A 39 7.18 0.69 -3.00
C PHE A 39 6.99 -0.09 -1.70
N ASN A 40 6.55 -1.35 -1.77
CA ASN A 40 6.26 -2.17 -0.59
C ASN A 40 7.50 -2.27 0.31
N GLY A 41 7.35 -1.90 1.58
CA GLY A 41 8.42 -1.95 2.59
C GLY A 41 9.46 -0.82 2.52
N HIS A 42 9.35 0.12 1.58
CA HIS A 42 10.26 1.27 1.52
C HIS A 42 9.78 2.39 2.44
N GLU A 43 10.67 2.90 3.29
CA GLU A 43 10.39 4.00 4.20
C GLU A 43 10.17 5.32 3.46
N LEU A 44 9.17 6.08 3.91
CA LEU A 44 8.92 7.46 3.50
C LEU A 44 8.87 8.35 4.74
N PHE A 45 9.60 9.47 4.70
CA PHE A 45 9.55 10.45 5.78
C PHE A 45 8.14 11.06 5.89
N PRO A 46 7.62 11.28 7.11
CA PRO A 46 6.30 11.92 7.31
C PRO A 46 6.16 13.26 6.59
N SER A 47 7.23 14.07 6.55
CA SER A 47 7.26 15.35 5.84
C SER A 47 7.05 15.22 4.32
N ALA A 48 7.40 14.08 3.75
CA ALA A 48 7.27 13.81 2.31
C ALA A 48 5.87 13.32 1.90
N VAL A 49 5.02 12.95 2.87
CA VAL A 49 3.69 12.35 2.64
C VAL A 49 2.53 13.20 3.19
N THR A 50 2.79 14.47 3.47
CA THR A 50 1.80 15.43 4.03
C THR A 50 0.65 15.77 3.07
N GLN A 51 0.86 15.63 1.76
CA GLN A 51 -0.13 15.92 0.73
C GLN A 51 -0.72 14.63 0.18
N LYS A 52 -1.99 14.64 -0.24
CA LYS A 52 -2.64 13.49 -0.89
C LYS A 52 -1.81 13.01 -2.10
N PRO A 53 -1.56 11.70 -2.24
CA PRO A 53 -0.82 11.18 -3.39
C PRO A 53 -1.68 11.17 -4.66
N LYS A 54 -1.00 11.16 -5.82
CA LYS A 54 -1.61 10.76 -7.09
C LYS A 54 -1.68 9.24 -7.11
N VAL A 55 -2.86 8.70 -7.42
CA VAL A 55 -3.09 7.26 -7.57
C VAL A 55 -3.56 6.96 -8.98
N GLU A 56 -2.86 6.06 -9.66
CA GLU A 56 -3.17 5.60 -11.01
C GLU A 56 -3.51 4.11 -10.94
N VAL A 57 -4.73 3.78 -11.34
CA VAL A 57 -5.24 2.39 -11.40
C VAL A 57 -5.20 1.96 -12.86
N HIS A 58 -4.40 0.94 -13.15
CA HIS A 58 -4.18 0.38 -14.47
C HIS A 58 -4.91 -0.95 -14.58
N GLY A 59 -5.91 -1.01 -15.44
CA GLY A 59 -6.75 -2.19 -15.65
C GLY A 59 -8.22 -1.93 -15.33
N GLY A 60 -9.07 -2.90 -15.70
CA GLY A 60 -10.52 -2.70 -15.76
C GLY A 60 -10.96 -2.03 -17.06
N ASP A 61 -12.27 -1.90 -17.23
CA ASP A 61 -12.88 -1.10 -18.29
C ASP A 61 -13.36 0.25 -17.75
N MET A 62 -13.77 1.17 -18.64
CA MET A 62 -14.32 2.47 -18.23
C MET A 62 -15.68 2.38 -17.52
N ARG A 63 -16.22 1.17 -17.31
CA ARG A 63 -17.48 0.91 -16.61
C ARG A 63 -17.25 0.38 -15.20
N SER A 64 -16.00 0.00 -14.89
CA SER A 64 -15.58 -0.49 -13.59
C SER A 64 -15.27 0.69 -12.67
N PHE A 65 -15.85 0.66 -11.47
CA PHE A 65 -15.58 1.65 -10.43
C PHE A 65 -14.81 0.96 -9.30
N PHE A 66 -13.83 1.68 -8.76
CA PHE A 66 -12.94 1.17 -7.72
C PHE A 66 -13.03 2.05 -6.48
N THR A 67 -12.84 1.43 -5.32
CA THR A 67 -12.67 2.11 -4.04
C THR A 67 -11.22 1.98 -3.59
N LEU A 68 -10.63 3.09 -3.13
CA LEU A 68 -9.29 3.14 -2.56
C LEU A 68 -9.40 3.37 -1.05
N VAL A 69 -8.70 2.55 -0.27
CA VAL A 69 -8.59 2.69 1.19
C VAL A 69 -7.12 2.86 1.56
N MET A 70 -6.84 3.80 2.46
CA MET A 70 -5.54 3.98 3.11
C MET A 70 -5.78 3.90 4.62
N THR A 71 -5.08 2.98 5.29
CA THR A 71 -5.21 2.72 6.74
C THR A 71 -3.83 2.54 7.35
N ASP A 72 -3.72 2.77 8.66
CA ASP A 72 -2.53 2.51 9.46
C ASP A 72 -2.89 1.45 10.53
N PRO A 73 -2.42 0.20 10.38
CA PRO A 73 -2.74 -0.88 11.32
C PRO A 73 -1.92 -0.83 12.61
N ASP A 74 -0.93 0.06 12.70
CA ASP A 74 0.08 0.09 13.76
C ASP A 74 -0.16 1.23 14.78
N VAL A 75 -1.37 1.79 14.84
CA VAL A 75 -1.72 2.88 15.76
C VAL A 75 -2.32 2.32 17.06
N PRO A 76 -1.92 2.80 18.26
CA PRO A 76 -0.93 3.85 18.51
C PRO A 76 0.53 3.37 18.43
N GLY A 77 0.76 2.05 18.41
CA GLY A 77 2.06 1.47 18.14
C GLY A 77 1.95 0.03 17.61
N PRO A 78 2.94 -0.46 16.84
CA PRO A 78 2.88 -1.77 16.17
C PRO A 78 2.91 -2.96 17.15
N SER A 79 3.41 -2.76 18.37
CA SER A 79 3.49 -3.83 19.39
C SER A 79 2.16 -4.09 20.08
N ASP A 80 1.28 -3.09 20.11
CA ASP A 80 -0.06 -3.17 20.71
C ASP A 80 -0.95 -2.10 20.05
N PRO A 81 -1.59 -2.43 18.92
CA PRO A 81 -2.43 -1.51 18.14
C PRO A 81 -3.83 -1.30 18.75
N TYR A 82 -4.05 -1.77 19.99
CA TYR A 82 -5.33 -1.63 20.72
C TYR A 82 -5.16 -0.90 22.07
N LEU A 83 -3.98 -0.35 22.32
CA LEU A 83 -3.56 0.37 23.52
C LEU A 83 -4.52 1.50 23.92
#